data_AF-A0A7L4PLV5-F1
#
_entry.id   AF-A0A7L4PLV5-F1
#
_cell.length_a   1.000
_cell.length_b   1.000
_cell.length_c   1.000
_cell.angle_alpha   90.00
_cell.angle_beta   90.00
_cell.angle_gamma   90.00
#
_symmetry.space_group_name_H-M   'P 1'
#
loop_
_entity.id
_entity.type
_entity.pdbx_description
1 polymer ?
#
loop_
_entity_poly.entity_id
_entity_poly.type
_entity_poly.pdbx_seq_one_letter_code
_entity_poly.pdbx_strand_id
1 'polypeptide(L)'
;MKVLIVNNIGREGPGLLEEILEENEIESYTYEYQKDKAFPSPGDYGAIFVFGGPDSANDETDKMIEERAKELSENTGGHIFHSKWNGKKTPHISVSRIHRI
;
A
#
# COMPACT_ATOMS: atom_id res chain seq x y z
N MET A 1 10.79 -20.85 13.01
CA MET A 1 10.25 -20.21 11.79
C MET A 1 9.41 -19.05 12.26
N LYS A 2 9.54 -17.87 11.64
CA LYS A 2 8.84 -16.66 12.07
C LYS A 2 7.88 -16.17 10.98
N VAL A 3 6.69 -15.74 11.35
CA VAL A 3 5.67 -15.22 10.40
C VAL A 3 5.41 -13.73 10.64
N LEU A 4 5.13 -13.00 9.57
CA LEU A 4 4.71 -11.60 9.62
C LEU A 4 3.20 -11.51 9.42
N ILE A 5 2.51 -10.82 10.30
CA ILE A 5 1.08 -10.48 10.18
C ILE A 5 0.98 -9.00 9.89
N VAL A 6 0.40 -8.63 8.76
CA VAL A 6 0.20 -7.24 8.33
C VAL A 6 -1.28 -6.89 8.52
N ASN A 7 -1.56 -6.04 9.52
CA ASN A 7 -2.89 -5.51 9.76
C ASN A 7 -3.01 -4.11 9.18
N ASN A 8 -3.92 -3.93 8.21
CA ASN A 8 -4.16 -2.62 7.62
C ASN A 8 -4.91 -1.68 8.59
N ILE A 9 -5.69 -2.24 9.53
CA ILE A 9 -6.41 -1.50 10.57
C ILE A 9 -6.37 -2.24 11.91
N GLY A 10 -6.24 -1.51 13.01
CA GLY A 10 -6.14 -2.10 14.36
C GLY A 10 -7.41 -2.80 14.88
N ARG A 11 -8.52 -2.73 14.15
CA ARG A 11 -9.78 -3.44 14.49
C ARG A 11 -9.91 -4.80 13.81
N GLU A 12 -9.09 -5.09 12.80
CA GLU A 12 -9.01 -6.41 12.15
C GLU A 12 -7.76 -7.10 12.70
N GLY A 13 -7.97 -7.89 13.76
CA GLY A 13 -6.92 -8.72 14.35
C GLY A 13 -6.82 -10.09 13.69
N PRO A 14 -5.72 -10.82 13.94
CA PRO A 14 -5.50 -12.16 13.37
C PRO A 14 -6.51 -13.22 13.83
N GLY A 15 -7.16 -13.05 15.00
CA GLY A 15 -8.23 -13.92 15.46
C GLY A 15 -7.80 -15.38 15.55
N LEU A 16 -8.55 -16.29 14.92
CA LEU A 16 -8.24 -17.73 14.89
C LEU A 16 -6.82 -18.04 14.39
N LEU A 17 -6.25 -17.19 13.53
CA LEU A 17 -4.88 -17.40 13.07
C LEU A 17 -3.87 -17.27 14.22
N GLU A 18 -4.10 -16.34 15.15
CA GLU A 18 -3.23 -16.14 16.31
C GLU A 18 -3.24 -17.37 17.21
N GLU A 19 -4.44 -17.89 17.52
CA GLU A 19 -4.61 -19.11 18.30
C GLU A 19 -3.88 -20.29 17.66
N ILE A 20 -4.04 -20.50 16.35
CA ILE A 20 -3.37 -21.58 15.61
C ILE A 20 -1.84 -21.40 15.64
N LEU A 21 -1.34 -20.17 15.49
CA LEU A 21 0.11 -19.92 15.52
C LEU A 21 0.70 -20.19 16.90
N GLU A 22 0.00 -19.78 17.97
CA GLU A 22 0.39 -20.07 19.35
C GLU A 22 0.38 -21.58 19.65
N GLU A 23 -0.69 -22.29 19.27
CA GLU A 23 -0.81 -23.75 19.45
C GLU A 23 0.30 -24.54 18.76
N ASN A 24 0.81 -24.03 17.64
CA ASN A 24 1.87 -24.67 16.85
C ASN A 24 3.28 -24.13 17.20
N GLU A 25 3.41 -23.32 18.26
CA GLU A 25 4.68 -22.71 18.69
C GLU A 25 5.38 -21.93 17.56
N ILE A 26 4.59 -21.28 16.70
CA ILE A 26 5.11 -20.48 15.58
C ILE A 26 5.23 -19.03 16.04
N GLU A 27 6.46 -18.53 16.05
CA GLU A 27 6.73 -17.13 16.36
C GLU A 27 6.07 -16.22 15.31
N SER A 28 5.28 -15.25 15.75
CA SER A 28 4.62 -14.28 14.90
C SER A 28 4.98 -12.85 15.29
N TYR A 29 4.97 -11.94 14.32
CA TYR A 29 5.07 -10.51 14.56
C TYR A 29 3.94 -9.79 13.84
N THR A 30 3.16 -9.00 14.58
CA THR A 30 2.07 -8.20 14.03
C THR A 30 2.54 -6.78 13.78
N TYR A 31 2.52 -6.38 12.50
CA TYR A 31 2.76 -5.04 12.04
C TYR A 31 1.41 -4.33 11.83
N GLU A 32 1.21 -3.20 12.51
CA GLU A 32 0.02 -2.36 12.38
C GLU A 32 0.31 -1.18 11.45
N TYR A 33 -0.24 -1.21 10.24
CA TYR A 33 0.07 -0.22 9.18
C TYR A 33 -0.22 1.23 9.58
N GLN A 34 -1.23 1.48 10.42
CA GLN A 34 -1.56 2.85 10.89
C GLN A 34 -0.67 3.37 12.02
N LYS A 35 0.06 2.49 12.70
CA LYS A 35 0.78 2.80 13.93
C LYS A 35 2.29 2.76 13.74
N ASP A 36 2.75 1.79 12.96
CA ASP A 36 4.16 1.49 12.79
C ASP A 36 4.75 2.24 11.59
N LYS A 37 5.86 2.95 11.84
CA LYS A 37 6.46 3.87 10.85
C LYS A 37 7.35 3.20 9.80
N ALA A 38 7.81 1.97 10.05
CA ALA A 38 8.74 1.28 9.17
C ALA A 38 8.25 -0.15 8.93
N PHE A 39 8.01 -0.48 7.67
CA PHE A 39 7.60 -1.82 7.28
C PHE A 39 8.79 -2.79 7.48
N PRO A 40 8.60 -3.92 8.18
CA PRO A 40 9.67 -4.87 8.43
C PRO A 40 10.11 -5.57 7.13
N SER A 41 11.40 -5.95 7.05
CA SER A 41 11.93 -6.59 5.84
C SER A 41 11.25 -7.95 5.60
N PRO A 42 10.64 -8.19 4.43
CA PRO A 42 9.98 -9.47 4.11
C PRO A 42 10.91 -10.68 4.21
N GLY A 43 12.21 -10.49 3.97
CA GLY A 43 13.21 -11.56 3.98
C GLY A 43 13.50 -12.16 5.35
N ASP A 44 13.08 -11.49 6.44
CA ASP A 44 13.29 -11.95 7.81
C ASP A 44 12.22 -12.98 8.26
N TYR A 45 11.23 -13.27 7.42
CA TYR A 45 10.07 -14.10 7.74
C TYR A 45 9.91 -15.27 6.77
N GLY A 46 9.44 -16.41 7.28
CA GLY A 46 9.15 -17.61 6.49
C GLY A 46 7.80 -17.56 5.77
N ALA A 47 6.87 -16.73 6.26
CA ALA A 47 5.58 -16.47 5.64
C ALA A 47 5.04 -15.09 6.04
N ILE A 48 4.16 -14.54 5.20
CA ILE A 48 3.51 -13.24 5.41
C ILE A 48 2.00 -13.41 5.22
N PHE A 49 1.23 -12.97 6.21
CA PHE A 49 -0.23 -12.88 6.17
C PHE A 49 -0.64 -11.42 6.08
N VAL A 50 -1.37 -11.05 5.03
CA VAL A 50 -1.89 -9.69 4.84
C VAL A 50 -3.39 -9.71 5.05
N PHE A 51 -3.85 -8.99 6.08
CA PHE A 51 -5.26 -8.92 6.44
C PHE A 51 -6.00 -7.88 5.58
N GLY A 52 -7.33 -7.96 5.62
CA GLY A 52 -8.19 -6.98 5.00
C GLY A 52 -7.98 -5.57 5.53
N GLY A 53 -8.68 -4.63 4.92
CA GLY A 53 -8.70 -3.24 5.33
C GLY A 53 -9.87 -2.52 4.66
N PRO A 54 -10.18 -1.30 5.10
CA PRO A 54 -11.20 -0.46 4.48
C PRO A 54 -10.75 0.09 3.12
N ASP A 55 -9.44 0.08 2.86
CA ASP A 55 -8.84 0.60 1.64
C ASP A 55 -8.98 -0.44 0.51
N SER A 56 -9.41 0.02 -0.67
CA SER A 56 -9.48 -0.82 -1.87
C SER A 56 -8.10 -1.04 -2.45
N ALA A 57 -7.84 -2.23 -3.01
CA ALA A 57 -6.64 -2.50 -3.79
C ALA A 57 -6.49 -1.59 -5.03
N ASN A 58 -7.59 -0.95 -5.45
CA ASN A 58 -7.61 -0.02 -6.58
C ASN A 58 -7.62 1.46 -6.15
N ASP A 59 -7.52 1.76 -4.85
CA ASP A 59 -7.59 3.15 -4.42
C ASP A 59 -6.33 3.92 -4.81
N GLU A 60 -6.52 5.05 -5.48
CA GLU A 60 -5.48 6.04 -5.76
C GLU A 60 -5.29 6.99 -4.57
N THR A 61 -5.25 6.43 -3.36
CA THR A 61 -4.99 7.24 -2.16
C THR A 61 -3.60 7.88 -2.24
N ASP A 62 -3.42 9.02 -1.56
CA ASP A 62 -2.13 9.72 -1.48
C ASP A 62 -1.00 8.76 -1.07
N LYS A 63 -1.27 7.78 -0.19
CA LYS A 63 -0.32 6.75 0.24
C LYS A 63 0.17 5.86 -0.92
N MET A 64 -0.75 5.40 -1.77
CA MET A 64 -0.43 4.58 -2.94
C MET A 64 0.36 5.38 -3.98
N ILE A 65 0.06 6.67 -4.13
CA ILE A 65 0.77 7.57 -5.03
C ILE A 65 2.20 7.83 -4.53
N GLU A 66 2.38 8.03 -3.23
CA GLU A 66 3.70 8.23 -2.60
C GLU A 66 4.61 7.01 -2.79
N GLU A 67 4.12 5.80 -2.54
CA GLU A 67 4.88 4.56 -2.76
C GLU A 67 5.28 4.38 -4.24
N ARG A 68 4.34 4.60 -5.18
CA ARG A 68 4.64 4.55 -6.62
C ARG A 68 5.64 5.63 -7.04
N ALA A 69 5.55 6.83 -6.45
CA ALA A 69 6.48 7.92 -6.74
C ALA A 69 7.90 7.57 -6.27
N LYS A 70 8.03 6.93 -5.11
CA LYS A 70 9.30 6.43 -4.59
C LYS A 70 9.89 5.35 -5.49
N GLU A 71 9.09 4.34 -5.86
CA GLU A 71 9.51 3.26 -6.76
C GLU A 71 9.98 3.80 -8.12
N LEU A 72 9.23 4.71 -8.73
CA LEU A 72 9.59 5.33 -10.01
C LEU A 72 10.89 6.14 -9.92
N SER A 73 11.06 6.90 -8.85
CA SER A 73 12.28 7.69 -8.62
C SER A 73 13.50 6.78 -8.49
N GLU A 74 13.39 5.68 -7.74
CA GLU A 74 14.49 4.75 -7.50
C GLU A 74 14.85 3.94 -8.76
N ASN A 75 13.85 3.49 -9.53
CA ASN A 75 14.08 2.59 -10.66
C ASN A 75 14.30 3.29 -12.01
N THR A 76 13.72 4.47 -12.20
CA THR A 76 13.73 5.17 -13.51
C THR A 76 14.27 6.59 -13.45
N GLY A 77 14.45 7.16 -12.25
CA GLY A 77 14.73 8.59 -12.07
C GLY A 77 13.52 9.50 -12.40
N GLY A 78 12.35 8.92 -12.60
CA GLY A 78 11.11 9.64 -12.87
C GLY A 78 10.49 10.22 -11.60
N HIS A 79 9.89 11.40 -11.69
CA HIS A 79 9.23 12.06 -10.57
C HIS A 79 7.73 12.19 -10.83
N ILE A 80 6.90 11.73 -9.87
CA ILE A 80 5.47 12.03 -9.85
C ILE A 80 5.26 13.31 -9.05
N PHE A 81 4.66 14.31 -9.68
CA PHE A 81 4.16 15.50 -9.01
C PHE A 81 2.65 15.37 -8.81
N HIS A 82 2.20 15.22 -7.57
CA HIS A 82 0.78 15.24 -7.23
C HIS A 82 0.52 16.33 -6.19
N SER A 83 -0.68 16.90 -6.24
CA SER A 83 -1.19 17.85 -5.25
C SER A 83 -2.59 17.42 -4.86
N LYS A 84 -2.98 17.60 -3.59
CA LYS A 84 -4.35 17.30 -3.15
C LYS A 84 -5.37 17.97 -4.07
N TRP A 85 -6.36 17.19 -4.48
CA TRP A 85 -7.40 17.69 -5.37
C TRP A 85 -8.12 18.89 -4.73
N ASN A 86 -8.14 20.01 -5.45
CA ASN A 86 -8.73 21.26 -4.96
C ASN A 86 -10.21 21.42 -5.37
N GLY A 87 -10.84 20.36 -5.89
CA GLY A 87 -12.23 20.38 -6.35
C GLY A 87 -12.47 21.02 -7.73
N LYS A 88 -11.47 21.68 -8.33
CA LYS A 88 -11.63 22.39 -9.61
C LYS A 88 -11.19 21.53 -10.78
N LYS A 89 -12.14 21.07 -11.60
CA LYS A 89 -11.86 20.38 -12.87
C LYS A 89 -10.84 21.17 -13.70
N THR A 90 -9.72 20.52 -14.06
CA THR A 90 -8.77 21.08 -15.02
C THR A 90 -9.51 21.33 -16.34
N PRO A 91 -9.42 22.53 -16.93
CA PRO A 91 -10.01 22.78 -18.23
C PRO A 91 -9.39 21.81 -19.25
N HIS A 92 -10.25 21.07 -19.94
CA HIS A 92 -9.80 20.19 -21.01
C HIS A 92 -9.53 21.05 -22.25
N ILE A 93 -8.40 20.79 -22.92
CA ILE A 93 -8.08 21.39 -24.21
C ILE A 93 -8.35 20.31 -25.26
N SER A 94 -9.26 20.58 -26.20
CA SER A 94 -9.45 19.74 -27.38
C SER A 94 -8.57 20.27 -28.51
N VAL A 95 -7.65 19.44 -29.00
CA VAL A 95 -6.83 19.75 -30.17
C VAL A 95 -7.45 19.06 -31.38
N SER A 96 -8.07 19.83 -32.28
CA SER A 96 -8.53 19.33 -33.57
C SER A 96 -7.48 19.62 -34.65
N ARG A 97 -7.08 18.58 -35.40
CA ARG A 97 -6.23 18.77 -36.59
C ARG A 97 -7.11 19.11 -37.78
N ILE A 98 -7.01 20.34 -38.26
CA ILE A 98 -7.60 20.73 -39.55
C ILE A 98 -6.66 20.24 -40.65
N HIS A 99 -7.04 19.20 -41.37
CA HIS A 99 -6.39 18.86 -42.64
C HIS A 99 -6.95 19.80 -43.71
N ARG A 100 -6.12 20.71 -44.22
CA ARG A 100 -6.42 21.43 -45.47
C ARG A 100 -6.12 20.47 -46.63
N ILE A 101 -7.15 20.21 -47.43
CA ILE A 101 -7.08 19.49 -48.71
C ILE A 101 -6.50 20.46 -49.76
#